data_AF-A0A6A2XWW6-F1
#
_entry.id   AF-A0A6A2XWW6-F1
#
_cell.length_a   1.000
_cell.length_b   1.000
_cell.length_c   1.000
_cell.angle_alpha   90.00
_cell.angle_beta   90.00
_cell.angle_gamma   90.00
#
_symmetry.space_group_name_H-M   'P 1'
#
loop_
_entity.id
_entity.type
_entity.pdbx_description
1 polymer ?
#
loop_
_entity_poly.entity_id
_entity_poly.type
_entity_poly.pdbx_seq_one_letter_code
_entity_poly.pdbx_strand_id
1 'polypeptide(L)'
;MERKIIELDQGWDYMHKGITKLKRILEGLPEPPFSSEEYMMLYTTIYNMCTQKPPHDYSQQLYDKYRESFEEYITSTVLPSLREKHDEFMLRELVKRWANHKVMVRWLSRFFHYLDRYFIARRSLPALNEVGLTCFRDLVYQEVHKKVRDAVIVLIDKEREGEQIDRALLKNVLDIFVEIGMGQMDHYEDDFEGAMLQDTGAYYSRKASSWIEEDSCPDYMLKSEECLKKERDRVSHYLHSSSETKLSEKVQHELLVVYASRLLEKEHSGCRALLRDDKVEDLSRMYRLYCKIPKGLDPVANIFKQHITAEGNALVQQVEDAASSQASSSSGAQEQVLIRKIIELHDKYMAYVTDCFQNHTLFHKALKEAFEVFCNKTVTGSSSAELLATFCDNILKKGGSEKLSDEAIEETLEKVVKLLAYISDKDLFAEFYRKKLARRLLFDRSANDDHERSILTKLKQQCGGQFTSKMEGMVTDLTIGKRKPSQL
;
A
#
# COMPACT_ATOMS: atom_id res chain seq x y z
N MET A 1 -53.00 -13.70 -51.62
CA MET A 1 -53.64 -13.55 -50.30
C MET A 1 -53.25 -12.19 -49.76
N GLU A 2 -54.18 -11.25 -49.75
CA GLU A 2 -54.00 -9.97 -49.07
C GLU A 2 -53.81 -10.24 -47.58
N ARG A 3 -52.70 -9.78 -47.00
CA ARG A 3 -52.50 -9.84 -45.55
C ARG A 3 -53.58 -8.94 -44.93
N LYS A 4 -54.42 -9.50 -44.06
CA LYS A 4 -55.43 -8.75 -43.31
C LYS A 4 -54.72 -7.65 -42.51
N ILE A 5 -55.18 -6.40 -42.66
CA ILE A 5 -54.66 -5.26 -41.89
C ILE A 5 -55.06 -5.46 -40.42
N ILE A 6 -54.08 -5.37 -39.53
CA ILE A 6 -54.26 -5.34 -38.07
C ILE A 6 -54.24 -3.86 -37.68
N GLU A 7 -55.37 -3.36 -37.17
CA GLU A 7 -55.44 -2.00 -36.62
C GLU A 7 -54.58 -1.89 -35.35
N LEU A 8 -54.08 -0.69 -35.06
CA LEU A 8 -53.18 -0.43 -33.93
C LEU A 8 -53.77 -0.94 -32.60
N ASP A 9 -55.01 -0.56 -32.29
CA ASP A 9 -55.67 -0.91 -31.03
C ASP A 9 -55.86 -2.42 -30.91
N GLN A 10 -56.27 -3.07 -31.99
CA GLN A 10 -56.49 -4.53 -32.00
C GLN A 10 -55.18 -5.30 -31.77
N GLY A 11 -54.10 -4.90 -32.45
CA GLY A 11 -52.80 -5.52 -32.28
C GLY A 11 -52.20 -5.22 -30.89
N TRP A 12 -52.37 -3.99 -30.41
CA TRP A 12 -51.90 -3.58 -29.11
C TRP A 12 -52.64 -4.26 -27.96
N ASP A 13 -53.96 -4.45 -28.04
CA ASP A 13 -54.74 -5.20 -27.03
C ASP A 13 -54.22 -6.63 -26.87
N TYR A 14 -53.83 -7.27 -27.97
CA TYR A 14 -53.22 -8.60 -27.93
C TYR A 14 -51.84 -8.57 -27.27
N MET A 15 -51.00 -7.61 -27.66
CA MET A 15 -49.68 -7.41 -27.04
C MET A 15 -49.81 -7.10 -25.54
N HIS A 16 -50.75 -6.25 -25.15
CA HIS A 16 -50.99 -5.85 -23.78
C HIS A 16 -51.42 -7.03 -22.89
N LYS A 17 -52.17 -8.02 -23.43
CA LYS A 17 -52.43 -9.28 -22.72
C LYS A 17 -51.16 -10.08 -22.46
N GLY A 18 -50.27 -10.17 -23.46
CA GLY A 18 -48.95 -10.80 -23.31
C GLY A 18 -48.09 -10.07 -22.28
N ILE A 19 -48.05 -8.74 -22.32
CA ILE A 19 -47.31 -7.91 -21.38
C ILE A 19 -47.89 -8.06 -19.96
N THR A 20 -49.20 -8.08 -19.80
CA THR A 20 -49.87 -8.28 -18.51
C THR A 20 -49.57 -9.67 -17.94
N LYS A 21 -49.56 -10.72 -18.77
CA LYS A 21 -49.12 -12.06 -18.37
C LYS A 21 -47.66 -12.02 -17.86
N LEU A 22 -46.77 -11.33 -18.58
CA LEU A 22 -45.38 -11.15 -18.16
C LEU A 22 -45.29 -10.40 -16.81
N LYS A 23 -46.00 -9.28 -16.64
CA LYS A 23 -46.06 -8.53 -15.37
C LYS A 23 -46.50 -9.45 -14.22
N ARG A 24 -47.54 -10.28 -14.41
CA ARG A 24 -48.02 -11.25 -13.40
C ARG A 24 -46.97 -12.31 -13.03
N ILE A 25 -46.25 -12.85 -14.02
CA ILE A 25 -45.13 -13.78 -13.79
C ILE A 25 -44.03 -13.12 -12.95
N LEU A 26 -43.67 -11.87 -13.26
CA LEU A 26 -42.64 -11.11 -12.52
C LEU A 26 -43.04 -10.84 -11.07
N GLU A 27 -44.33 -10.61 -10.81
CA GLU A 27 -44.87 -10.46 -9.45
C GLU A 27 -45.03 -11.80 -8.69
N GLY A 28 -44.70 -12.92 -9.32
CA GLY A 28 -44.81 -14.26 -8.70
C GLY A 28 -46.25 -14.76 -8.57
N LEU A 29 -47.19 -14.20 -9.35
CA LEU A 29 -48.55 -14.70 -9.42
C LEU A 29 -48.59 -16.04 -10.21
N PRO A 30 -49.55 -16.93 -9.91
CA PRO A 30 -49.64 -18.23 -10.57
C PRO A 30 -50.02 -18.05 -12.05
N GLU A 31 -49.01 -18.09 -12.91
CA GLU A 31 -49.12 -18.00 -14.36
C GLU A 31 -48.20 -19.04 -15.02
N PRO A 32 -48.65 -19.74 -16.07
CA PRO A 32 -47.78 -20.64 -16.83
C PRO A 32 -46.71 -19.83 -17.57
N PRO A 33 -45.49 -20.39 -17.74
CA PRO A 33 -44.45 -19.75 -18.55
C PRO A 33 -44.94 -19.59 -20.00
N PHE A 34 -44.32 -18.66 -20.74
CA PHE A 34 -44.64 -18.48 -22.16
C PHE A 34 -44.32 -19.75 -22.96
N SER A 35 -45.32 -20.27 -23.67
CA SER A 35 -45.10 -21.33 -24.64
C SER A 35 -44.44 -20.79 -25.91
N SER A 36 -43.82 -21.67 -26.71
CA SER A 36 -43.25 -21.30 -28.01
C SER A 36 -44.30 -20.73 -28.96
N GLU A 37 -45.55 -21.22 -28.87
CA GLU A 37 -46.68 -20.73 -29.66
C GLU A 37 -47.08 -19.31 -29.26
N GLU A 38 -47.25 -19.04 -27.96
CA GLU A 38 -47.56 -17.69 -27.46
C GLU A 38 -46.46 -16.68 -27.84
N TYR A 39 -45.19 -17.07 -27.68
CA TYR A 39 -44.06 -16.26 -28.12
C TYR A 39 -44.13 -15.95 -29.63
N MET A 40 -44.33 -16.97 -30.46
CA MET A 40 -44.42 -16.83 -31.91
C MET A 40 -45.56 -15.91 -32.30
N MET A 41 -46.72 -16.03 -31.66
CA MET A 41 -47.89 -15.19 -31.92
C MET A 41 -47.65 -13.72 -31.55
N LEU A 42 -47.02 -13.45 -30.40
CA LEU A 42 -46.67 -12.08 -29.98
C LEU A 42 -45.65 -11.45 -30.95
N TYR A 43 -44.59 -12.19 -31.29
CA TYR A 43 -43.60 -11.73 -32.26
C TYR A 43 -44.21 -11.51 -33.66
N THR A 44 -45.01 -12.45 -34.15
CA THR A 44 -45.67 -12.35 -35.46
C THR A 44 -46.66 -11.19 -35.51
N THR A 45 -47.34 -10.87 -34.41
CA THR A 45 -48.21 -9.70 -34.30
C THR A 45 -47.42 -8.41 -34.53
N ILE A 46 -46.30 -8.22 -33.81
CA ILE A 46 -45.42 -7.06 -34.01
C ILE A 46 -44.87 -7.03 -35.44
N TYR A 47 -44.37 -8.15 -35.95
CA TYR A 47 -43.86 -8.25 -37.32
C TYR A 47 -44.90 -7.82 -38.37
N ASN A 48 -46.13 -8.30 -38.24
CA ASN A 48 -47.20 -7.97 -39.19
C ASN A 48 -47.55 -6.48 -39.13
N MET A 49 -47.69 -5.92 -37.92
CA MET A 49 -47.98 -4.49 -37.74
C MET A 49 -46.87 -3.57 -38.27
N CYS A 50 -45.60 -4.01 -38.23
CA CYS A 50 -44.46 -3.25 -38.77
C CYS A 50 -44.22 -3.48 -40.28
N THR A 51 -44.86 -4.47 -40.91
CA THR A 51 -44.69 -4.79 -42.34
C THR A 51 -45.90 -4.39 -43.19
N GLN A 52 -46.92 -3.80 -42.57
CA GLN A 52 -48.07 -3.21 -43.25
C GLN A 52 -47.66 -2.00 -44.11
N LYS A 53 -48.40 -1.77 -45.20
CA LYS A 53 -48.17 -0.62 -46.08
C LYS A 53 -48.68 0.67 -45.41
N PRO A 54 -48.06 1.84 -45.69
CA PRO A 54 -48.61 3.13 -45.29
C PRO A 54 -50.07 3.28 -45.75
N PRO A 55 -50.98 3.82 -44.92
CA PRO A 55 -50.77 4.51 -43.64
C PRO A 55 -50.69 3.63 -42.39
N HIS A 56 -50.75 2.30 -42.53
CA HIS A 56 -50.86 1.35 -41.41
C HIS A 56 -49.50 0.77 -40.93
N ASP A 57 -48.39 1.44 -41.24
CA ASP A 57 -47.08 1.11 -40.67
C ASP A 57 -46.98 1.71 -39.26
N TYR A 58 -47.09 0.85 -38.25
CA TYR A 58 -47.13 1.25 -36.85
C TYR A 58 -45.76 1.16 -36.15
N SER A 59 -44.66 1.03 -36.90
CA SER A 59 -43.33 0.79 -36.33
C SER A 59 -42.90 1.85 -35.30
N GLN A 60 -43.16 3.13 -35.56
CA GLN A 60 -42.86 4.23 -34.63
C GLN A 60 -43.73 4.13 -33.36
N GLN A 61 -45.03 3.93 -33.53
CA GLN A 61 -45.97 3.87 -32.41
C GLN A 61 -45.69 2.65 -31.52
N LEU A 62 -45.30 1.51 -32.10
CA LEU A 62 -44.91 0.32 -31.35
C LEU A 62 -43.60 0.51 -30.57
N TYR A 63 -42.67 1.30 -31.11
CA TYR A 63 -41.45 1.69 -30.38
C TYR A 63 -41.78 2.59 -29.17
N ASP A 64 -42.70 3.54 -29.33
CA ASP A 64 -43.15 4.41 -28.23
C ASP A 64 -43.94 3.59 -27.18
N LYS A 65 -44.83 2.70 -27.62
CA LYS A 65 -45.59 1.77 -26.77
C LYS A 65 -44.72 0.78 -25.99
N TYR A 66 -43.57 0.39 -26.56
CA TYR A 66 -42.57 -0.41 -25.85
C TYR A 66 -42.04 0.33 -24.61
N ARG A 67 -41.70 1.62 -24.76
CA ARG A 67 -41.28 2.47 -23.63
C ARG A 67 -42.41 2.63 -22.62
N GLU A 68 -43.61 3.01 -23.07
CA GLU A 68 -44.78 3.23 -22.20
C GLU A 68 -45.08 1.99 -21.32
N SER A 69 -44.86 0.78 -21.83
CA SER A 69 -45.07 -0.46 -21.10
C SER A 69 -44.18 -0.59 -19.86
N PHE A 70 -42.94 -0.10 -19.92
CA PHE A 70 -42.06 -0.03 -18.75
C PHE A 70 -42.48 1.08 -17.80
N GLU A 71 -42.76 2.27 -18.32
CA GLU A 71 -43.15 3.44 -17.52
C GLU A 71 -44.41 3.15 -16.69
N GLU A 72 -45.40 2.49 -17.31
CA GLU A 72 -46.63 2.07 -16.64
C GLU A 72 -46.35 1.08 -15.50
N TYR A 73 -45.55 0.03 -15.76
CA TYR A 73 -45.19 -0.96 -14.73
C TYR A 73 -44.37 -0.36 -13.60
N ILE A 74 -43.40 0.50 -13.94
CA ILE A 74 -42.56 1.18 -12.97
C ILE A 74 -43.41 2.07 -12.06
N THR A 75 -44.28 2.89 -12.65
CA THR A 75 -45.08 3.87 -11.91
C THR A 75 -46.17 3.21 -11.06
N SER A 76 -46.83 2.17 -11.58
CA SER A 76 -47.94 1.51 -10.89
C SER A 76 -47.51 0.50 -9.83
N THR A 77 -46.35 -0.15 -10.00
CA THR A 77 -45.97 -1.32 -9.19
C THR A 77 -44.61 -1.15 -8.52
N VAL A 78 -43.57 -0.78 -9.27
CA VAL A 78 -42.19 -0.75 -8.77
C VAL A 78 -41.97 0.40 -7.77
N LEU A 79 -42.29 1.63 -8.17
CA LEU A 79 -42.07 2.82 -7.33
C LEU A 79 -42.88 2.78 -6.02
N PRO A 80 -44.18 2.44 -6.02
CA PRO A 80 -44.93 2.29 -4.77
C PRO A 80 -44.28 1.28 -3.82
N SER A 81 -43.90 0.10 -4.33
CA SER A 81 -43.27 -0.96 -3.52
C SER A 81 -41.94 -0.53 -2.89
N LEU A 82 -41.17 0.33 -3.59
CA LEU A 82 -39.91 0.87 -3.07
C LEU A 82 -40.15 1.99 -2.05
N ARG A 83 -41.16 2.85 -2.28
CA ARG A 83 -41.49 3.97 -1.39
C ARG A 83 -42.02 3.51 -0.02
N GLU A 84 -42.71 2.36 0.02
CA GLU A 84 -43.24 1.77 1.25
C GLU A 84 -42.17 1.12 2.15
N LYS A 85 -40.97 0.86 1.62
CA LYS A 85 -39.89 0.16 2.32
C LYS A 85 -38.75 1.11 2.67
N HIS A 86 -38.04 0.78 3.74
CA HIS A 86 -36.89 1.56 4.22
C HIS A 86 -35.68 0.65 4.50
N ASP A 87 -34.50 1.26 4.54
CA ASP A 87 -33.22 0.62 4.89
C ASP A 87 -33.00 -0.71 4.15
N GLU A 88 -32.60 -1.76 4.86
CA GLU A 88 -32.29 -3.07 4.28
C GLU A 88 -33.47 -3.69 3.51
N PHE A 89 -34.71 -3.48 3.96
CA PHE A 89 -35.89 -3.98 3.24
C PHE A 89 -36.09 -3.28 1.89
N MET A 90 -35.76 -1.98 1.82
CA MET A 90 -35.75 -1.23 0.56
C MET A 90 -34.66 -1.75 -0.36
N LEU A 91 -33.46 -2.05 0.16
CA LEU A 91 -32.36 -2.62 -0.62
C LEU A 91 -32.73 -3.98 -1.23
N ARG A 92 -33.31 -4.88 -0.43
CA ARG A 92 -33.78 -6.20 -0.91
C ARG A 92 -34.84 -6.05 -1.99
N GLU A 93 -35.77 -5.12 -1.80
CA GLU A 93 -36.79 -4.83 -2.80
C GLU A 93 -36.19 -4.27 -4.09
N LEU A 94 -35.24 -3.33 -4.01
CA LEU A 94 -34.57 -2.78 -5.18
C LEU A 94 -33.87 -3.86 -6.00
N VAL A 95 -33.13 -4.76 -5.35
CA VAL A 95 -32.46 -5.89 -6.02
C VAL A 95 -33.48 -6.78 -6.72
N LYS A 96 -34.58 -7.13 -6.04
CA LYS A 96 -35.68 -7.90 -6.63
C LYS A 96 -36.27 -7.19 -7.85
N ARG A 97 -36.58 -5.89 -7.72
CA ARG A 97 -37.20 -5.09 -8.78
C ARG A 97 -36.28 -4.92 -9.98
N TRP A 98 -34.98 -4.73 -9.76
CA TRP A 98 -33.99 -4.68 -10.83
C TRP A 98 -33.86 -6.02 -11.56
N ALA A 99 -33.79 -7.14 -10.83
CA ALA A 99 -33.76 -8.47 -11.43
C ALA A 99 -35.00 -8.75 -12.29
N ASN A 100 -36.19 -8.41 -11.77
CA ASN A 100 -37.45 -8.51 -12.51
C ASN A 100 -37.46 -7.62 -13.76
N HIS A 101 -36.95 -6.39 -13.64
CA HIS A 101 -36.85 -5.45 -14.75
C HIS A 101 -35.95 -5.99 -15.86
N LYS A 102 -34.78 -6.55 -15.53
CA LYS A 102 -33.89 -7.20 -16.51
C LYS A 102 -34.59 -8.35 -17.24
N VAL A 103 -35.41 -9.14 -16.54
CA VAL A 103 -36.21 -10.21 -17.19
C VAL A 103 -37.27 -9.61 -18.12
N MET A 104 -37.94 -8.53 -17.70
CA MET A 104 -38.93 -7.82 -18.53
C MET A 104 -38.29 -7.28 -19.81
N VAL A 105 -37.13 -6.62 -19.70
CA VAL A 105 -36.38 -6.09 -20.85
C VAL A 105 -36.01 -7.20 -21.82
N ARG A 106 -35.52 -8.35 -21.35
CA ARG A 106 -35.19 -9.49 -22.21
C ARG A 106 -36.41 -10.02 -22.97
N TRP A 107 -37.55 -10.18 -22.31
CA TRP A 107 -38.76 -10.70 -22.96
C TRP A 107 -39.35 -9.72 -23.94
N LEU A 108 -39.51 -8.45 -23.54
CA LEU A 108 -40.05 -7.43 -24.44
C LEU A 108 -39.12 -7.18 -25.63
N SER A 109 -37.80 -7.12 -25.43
CA SER A 109 -36.85 -7.01 -26.55
C SER A 109 -36.98 -8.17 -27.54
N ARG A 110 -37.33 -9.39 -27.08
CA ARG A 110 -37.59 -10.53 -27.96
C ARG A 110 -38.92 -10.40 -28.71
N PHE A 111 -40.00 -10.00 -28.04
CA PHE A 111 -41.29 -9.79 -28.70
C PHE A 111 -41.21 -8.70 -29.78
N PHE A 112 -40.44 -7.64 -29.50
CA PHE A 112 -40.29 -6.48 -30.39
C PHE A 112 -39.03 -6.55 -31.27
N HIS A 113 -38.34 -7.69 -31.35
CA HIS A 113 -37.03 -7.84 -32.00
C HIS A 113 -37.00 -7.37 -33.47
N TYR A 114 -38.13 -7.43 -34.17
CA TYR A 114 -38.24 -6.89 -35.53
C TYR A 114 -37.90 -5.38 -35.60
N LEU A 115 -38.30 -4.60 -34.60
CA LEU A 115 -38.01 -3.17 -34.53
C LEU A 115 -36.51 -2.91 -34.42
N ASP A 116 -35.79 -3.63 -33.54
CA ASP A 116 -34.34 -3.54 -33.41
C ASP A 116 -33.64 -3.81 -34.76
N ARG A 117 -34.04 -4.89 -35.44
CA ARG A 117 -33.35 -5.34 -36.65
C ARG A 117 -33.58 -4.44 -37.85
N TYR A 118 -34.77 -3.84 -37.99
CA TYR A 118 -35.17 -3.15 -39.22
C TYR A 118 -35.55 -1.69 -39.04
N PHE A 119 -36.32 -1.33 -38.01
CA PHE A 119 -36.81 0.03 -37.83
C PHE A 119 -35.76 0.93 -37.17
N ILE A 120 -35.24 0.49 -36.02
CA ILE A 120 -34.24 1.19 -35.21
C ILE A 120 -32.94 1.34 -36.00
N ALA A 121 -32.46 0.26 -36.62
CA ALA A 121 -31.26 0.28 -37.46
C ALA A 121 -31.33 1.27 -38.64
N ARG A 122 -32.52 1.51 -39.21
CA ARG A 122 -32.70 2.46 -40.32
C ARG A 122 -32.78 3.92 -39.87
N ARG A 123 -33.21 4.16 -38.63
CA ARG A 123 -33.43 5.51 -38.08
C ARG A 123 -32.35 5.94 -37.08
N SER A 124 -31.38 5.08 -36.79
CA SER A 124 -30.33 5.31 -35.78
C SER A 124 -30.90 5.67 -34.41
N LEU A 125 -32.00 5.01 -34.03
CA LEU A 125 -32.60 5.15 -32.69
C LEU A 125 -31.84 4.29 -31.66
N PRO A 126 -32.00 4.57 -30.34
CA PRO A 126 -31.52 3.68 -29.29
C PRO A 126 -32.10 2.26 -29.41
N ALA A 127 -31.30 1.25 -29.07
CA ALA A 127 -31.75 -0.15 -29.10
C ALA A 127 -32.79 -0.42 -28.02
N LEU A 128 -33.69 -1.39 -28.24
CA LEU A 128 -34.74 -1.71 -27.27
C LEU A 128 -34.20 -2.08 -25.89
N ASN A 129 -33.07 -2.79 -25.84
CA ASN A 129 -32.40 -3.13 -24.58
C ASN A 129 -31.93 -1.85 -23.83
N GLU A 130 -31.34 -0.90 -24.55
CA GLU A 130 -30.91 0.39 -24.01
C GLU A 130 -32.11 1.21 -23.51
N VAL A 131 -33.18 1.30 -24.30
CA VAL A 131 -34.43 1.96 -23.89
C VAL A 131 -35.00 1.32 -22.61
N GLY A 132 -35.02 -0.01 -22.54
CA GLY A 132 -35.52 -0.74 -21.38
C GLY A 132 -34.74 -0.43 -20.11
N LEU A 133 -33.40 -0.44 -20.17
CA LEU A 133 -32.54 -0.14 -19.02
C LEU A 133 -32.61 1.34 -18.62
N THR A 134 -32.63 2.25 -19.60
CA THR A 134 -32.72 3.70 -19.34
C THR A 134 -34.04 4.08 -18.67
N CYS A 135 -35.16 3.41 -18.96
CA CYS A 135 -36.42 3.64 -18.24
C CYS A 135 -36.28 3.42 -16.73
N PHE A 136 -35.58 2.36 -16.31
CA PHE A 136 -35.35 2.11 -14.88
C PHE A 136 -34.38 3.11 -14.28
N ARG A 137 -33.33 3.49 -15.03
CA ARG A 137 -32.39 4.52 -14.59
C ARG A 137 -33.13 5.84 -14.31
N ASP A 138 -33.88 6.31 -15.29
CA ASP A 138 -34.46 7.65 -15.29
C ASP A 138 -35.63 7.77 -14.30
N LEU A 139 -36.41 6.69 -14.10
CA LEU A 139 -37.57 6.71 -13.22
C LEU A 139 -37.30 6.17 -11.82
N VAL A 140 -36.55 5.07 -11.69
CA VAL A 140 -36.33 4.40 -10.40
C VAL A 140 -35.03 4.86 -9.77
N TYR A 141 -33.91 4.63 -10.45
CA TYR A 141 -32.58 4.90 -9.89
C TYR A 141 -32.41 6.37 -9.51
N GLN A 142 -32.79 7.31 -10.38
CA GLN A 142 -32.73 8.75 -10.09
C GLN A 142 -33.53 9.15 -8.84
N GLU A 143 -34.64 8.47 -8.55
CA GLU A 143 -35.42 8.73 -7.34
C GLU A 143 -34.79 8.15 -6.07
N VAL A 144 -34.23 6.93 -6.15
CA VAL A 144 -33.83 6.17 -4.95
C VAL A 144 -32.34 6.14 -4.64
N HIS A 145 -31.44 6.41 -5.60
CA HIS A 145 -30.00 6.19 -5.45
C HIS A 145 -29.40 6.83 -4.20
N LYS A 146 -29.82 8.05 -3.82
CA LYS A 146 -29.33 8.72 -2.61
C LYS A 146 -29.70 7.95 -1.33
N LYS A 147 -30.96 7.54 -1.21
CA LYS A 147 -31.43 6.75 -0.05
C LYS A 147 -30.75 5.39 0.01
N VAL A 148 -30.57 4.76 -1.15
CA VAL A 148 -29.88 3.47 -1.29
C VAL A 148 -28.43 3.59 -0.85
N ARG A 149 -27.71 4.60 -1.34
CA ARG A 149 -26.34 4.92 -0.95
C ARG A 149 -26.23 5.13 0.56
N ASP A 150 -27.10 5.96 1.14
CA ASP A 150 -27.04 6.26 2.57
C ASP A 150 -27.29 4.97 3.40
N ALA A 151 -28.25 4.14 3.01
CA ALA A 151 -28.49 2.83 3.66
C ALA A 151 -27.31 1.86 3.51
N VAL A 152 -26.66 1.83 2.34
CA VAL A 152 -25.46 1.03 2.09
C VAL A 152 -24.30 1.48 2.98
N ILE A 153 -24.04 2.79 3.07
CA ILE A 153 -22.98 3.34 3.93
C ILE A 153 -23.22 2.98 5.40
N VAL A 154 -24.47 3.08 5.88
CA VAL A 154 -24.83 2.65 7.24
C VAL A 154 -24.54 1.17 7.48
N LEU A 155 -24.79 0.29 6.50
CA LEU A 155 -24.44 -1.14 6.63
C LEU A 155 -22.92 -1.37 6.64
N ILE A 156 -22.16 -0.60 5.86
CA ILE A 156 -20.68 -0.66 5.89
C ILE A 156 -20.17 -0.24 7.28
N ASP A 157 -20.72 0.81 7.87
CA ASP A 157 -20.35 1.27 9.21
C ASP A 157 -20.70 0.27 10.31
N LYS A 158 -21.87 -0.38 10.23
CA LYS A 158 -22.23 -1.48 11.12
C LYS A 158 -21.20 -2.62 11.05
N GLU A 159 -20.75 -2.98 9.85
CA GLU A 159 -19.70 -3.98 9.70
C GLU A 159 -18.35 -3.50 10.24
N ARG A 160 -18.04 -2.20 10.17
CA ARG A 160 -16.83 -1.62 10.78
C ARG A 160 -16.82 -1.75 12.29
N GLU A 161 -17.98 -1.62 12.92
CA GLU A 161 -18.16 -1.84 14.36
C GLU A 161 -18.28 -3.34 14.73
N GLY A 162 -18.22 -4.24 13.75
CA GLY A 162 -18.17 -5.69 13.95
C GLY A 162 -19.54 -6.39 13.89
N GLU A 163 -20.60 -5.69 13.47
CA GLU A 163 -21.91 -6.31 13.25
C GLU A 163 -21.91 -7.21 12.01
N GLN A 164 -22.74 -8.26 12.04
CA GLN A 164 -22.96 -9.14 10.89
C GLN A 164 -23.93 -8.48 9.91
N ILE A 165 -23.56 -8.47 8.64
CA ILE A 165 -24.34 -7.88 7.55
C ILE A 165 -24.50 -8.86 6.39
N ASP A 166 -25.54 -8.68 5.59
CA ASP A 166 -25.74 -9.43 4.35
C ASP A 166 -24.82 -8.86 3.23
N ARG A 167 -23.58 -9.36 3.18
CA ARG A 167 -22.59 -8.97 2.16
C ARG A 167 -23.06 -9.25 0.73
N ALA A 168 -23.87 -10.29 0.53
CA ALA A 168 -24.40 -10.63 -0.78
C ALA A 168 -25.43 -9.60 -1.25
N LEU A 169 -26.29 -9.12 -0.34
CA LEU A 169 -27.20 -8.02 -0.62
C LEU A 169 -26.43 -6.74 -1.02
N LEU A 170 -25.40 -6.35 -0.26
CA LEU A 170 -24.57 -5.20 -0.58
C LEU A 170 -23.94 -5.30 -1.96
N LYS A 171 -23.33 -6.44 -2.28
CA LYS A 171 -22.76 -6.70 -3.61
C LYS A 171 -23.82 -6.51 -4.71
N ASN A 172 -24.98 -7.15 -4.54
CA ASN A 172 -26.06 -7.06 -5.52
C ASN A 172 -26.59 -5.63 -5.70
N VAL A 173 -26.63 -4.82 -4.64
CA VAL A 173 -27.06 -3.41 -4.72
C VAL A 173 -26.00 -2.57 -5.45
N LEU A 174 -24.72 -2.76 -5.12
CA LEU A 174 -23.63 -2.01 -5.74
C LEU A 174 -23.43 -2.37 -7.21
N ASP A 175 -23.68 -3.62 -7.58
CA ASP A 175 -23.73 -4.06 -8.98
C ASP A 175 -24.79 -3.27 -9.77
N ILE A 176 -25.87 -2.77 -9.15
CA ILE A 176 -26.87 -1.93 -9.84
C ILE A 176 -26.26 -0.58 -10.24
N PHE A 177 -25.46 0.05 -9.37
CA PHE A 177 -24.79 1.31 -9.70
C PHE A 177 -23.84 1.17 -10.91
N VAL A 178 -23.20 0.00 -11.04
CA VAL A 178 -22.34 -0.34 -12.17
C VAL A 178 -23.14 -0.67 -13.43
N GLU A 179 -24.14 -1.55 -13.31
CA GLU A 179 -24.94 -2.02 -14.46
C GLU A 179 -25.79 -0.89 -15.09
N ILE A 180 -26.26 0.08 -14.29
CA ILE A 180 -27.04 1.23 -14.76
C ILE A 180 -26.24 2.15 -15.68
N GLY A 181 -24.91 2.22 -15.50
CA GLY A 181 -24.01 2.96 -16.36
C GLY A 181 -23.75 2.32 -17.73
N MET A 182 -24.31 1.12 -18.00
CA MET A 182 -24.18 0.43 -19.29
C MET A 182 -22.73 0.35 -19.81
N GLY A 183 -21.77 0.18 -18.91
CA GLY A 183 -20.33 0.14 -19.20
C GLY A 183 -19.54 1.37 -18.75
N GLN A 184 -20.21 2.46 -18.35
CA GLN A 184 -19.59 3.61 -17.68
C GLN A 184 -19.64 3.43 -16.15
N MET A 185 -18.62 3.93 -15.45
CA MET A 185 -18.51 3.84 -14.00
C MET A 185 -19.02 5.09 -13.28
N ASP A 186 -19.40 6.13 -14.02
CA ASP A 186 -19.78 7.45 -13.53
C ASP A 186 -20.84 7.36 -12.41
N HIS A 187 -21.87 6.53 -12.57
CA HIS A 187 -22.88 6.32 -11.54
C HIS A 187 -22.33 5.67 -10.26
N TYR A 188 -21.43 4.69 -10.38
CA TYR A 188 -20.78 4.12 -9.21
C TYR A 188 -19.84 5.12 -8.54
N GLU A 189 -19.05 5.86 -9.31
CA GLU A 189 -18.05 6.80 -8.78
C GLU A 189 -18.70 8.05 -8.17
N ASP A 190 -19.62 8.70 -8.88
CA ASP A 190 -20.24 9.97 -8.49
C ASP A 190 -21.40 9.78 -7.50
N ASP A 191 -22.26 8.79 -7.73
CA ASP A 191 -23.46 8.62 -6.91
C ASP A 191 -23.19 7.82 -5.64
N PHE A 192 -22.12 7.02 -5.57
CA PHE A 192 -21.80 6.17 -4.42
C PHE A 192 -20.37 6.36 -3.86
N GLU A 193 -19.34 6.08 -4.66
CA GLU A 193 -17.95 5.95 -4.19
C GLU A 193 -17.46 7.24 -3.50
N GLY A 194 -17.74 8.41 -4.09
CA GLY A 194 -17.35 9.68 -3.51
C GLY A 194 -17.90 9.89 -2.08
N ALA A 195 -19.18 9.59 -1.86
CA ALA A 195 -19.80 9.69 -0.54
C ALA A 195 -19.26 8.64 0.44
N MET A 196 -19.04 7.40 -0.04
CA MET A 196 -18.47 6.33 0.77
C MET A 196 -17.04 6.66 1.23
N LEU A 197 -16.20 7.23 0.35
CA LEU A 197 -14.85 7.67 0.70
C LEU A 197 -14.85 8.83 1.70
N GLN A 198 -15.79 9.77 1.55
CA GLN A 198 -15.95 10.88 2.50
C GLN A 198 -16.35 10.36 3.89
N ASP A 199 -17.35 9.49 3.95
CA ASP A 199 -17.84 8.89 5.19
C ASP A 199 -16.75 8.04 5.86
N THR A 200 -16.06 7.20 5.09
CA THR A 200 -14.90 6.42 5.56
C THR A 200 -13.82 7.31 6.17
N GLY A 201 -13.54 8.45 5.53
CA GLY A 201 -12.63 9.45 6.06
C GLY A 201 -13.07 9.98 7.43
N ALA A 202 -14.33 10.38 7.54
CA ALA A 202 -14.90 10.88 8.80
C ALA A 202 -14.93 9.81 9.90
N TYR A 203 -15.18 8.55 9.54
CA TYR A 203 -15.11 7.41 10.46
C TYR A 203 -13.70 7.23 11.03
N TYR A 204 -12.69 7.08 10.16
CA TYR A 204 -11.32 6.83 10.62
C TYR A 204 -10.67 8.05 11.26
N SER A 205 -11.04 9.27 10.86
CA SER A 205 -10.62 10.49 11.54
C SER A 205 -11.06 10.51 13.02
N ARG A 206 -12.33 10.12 13.29
CA ARG A 206 -12.85 9.98 14.66
C ARG A 206 -12.18 8.86 15.46
N LYS A 207 -11.90 7.71 14.84
CA LYS A 207 -11.19 6.62 15.52
C LYS A 207 -9.73 7.01 15.83
N ALA A 208 -9.04 7.61 14.87
CA ALA A 208 -7.66 8.06 15.03
C ALA A 208 -7.49 9.10 16.15
N SER A 209 -8.43 10.03 16.29
CA SER A 209 -8.37 11.07 17.33
C SER A 209 -8.48 10.51 18.76
N SER A 210 -9.24 9.44 18.97
CA SER A 210 -9.29 8.72 20.25
C SER A 210 -8.04 7.85 20.44
N TRP A 211 -7.67 7.05 19.43
CA TRP A 211 -6.56 6.12 19.53
C TRP A 211 -5.21 6.81 19.74
N ILE A 212 -4.97 7.98 19.14
CA ILE A 212 -3.69 8.68 19.32
C ILE A 212 -3.47 9.15 20.76
N GLU A 213 -4.55 9.37 21.53
CA GLU A 213 -4.52 9.75 22.94
C GLU A 213 -4.37 8.53 23.83
N GLU A 214 -5.19 7.51 23.60
CA GLU A 214 -5.33 6.35 24.48
C GLU A 214 -4.24 5.27 24.25
N ASP A 215 -3.85 5.01 23.01
CA ASP A 215 -3.03 3.85 22.66
C ASP A 215 -1.53 4.14 22.64
N SER A 216 -0.73 3.10 22.84
CA SER A 216 0.70 3.15 22.50
C SER A 216 0.91 3.20 20.98
N CYS A 217 2.08 3.67 20.52
CA CYS A 217 2.38 3.68 19.09
C CYS A 217 2.33 2.28 18.44
N PRO A 218 2.87 1.20 19.05
CA PRO A 218 2.67 -0.17 18.55
C PRO A 218 1.20 -0.59 18.41
N ASP A 219 0.39 -0.34 19.44
CA ASP A 219 -1.04 -0.72 19.43
C ASP A 219 -1.82 0.05 18.37
N TYR A 220 -1.54 1.35 18.23
CA TYR A 220 -2.10 2.19 17.18
C TYR A 220 -1.74 1.67 15.78
N MET A 221 -0.48 1.28 15.56
CA MET A 221 -0.03 0.73 14.28
C MET A 221 -0.68 -0.62 13.98
N LEU A 222 -0.86 -1.48 14.99
CA LEU A 222 -1.59 -2.75 14.86
C LEU A 222 -3.05 -2.53 14.46
N LYS A 223 -3.76 -1.65 15.16
CA LYS A 223 -5.14 -1.27 14.81
C LYS A 223 -5.22 -0.69 13.40
N SER A 224 -4.28 0.18 13.03
CA SER A 224 -4.23 0.78 11.69
C SER A 224 -4.03 -0.26 10.59
N GLU A 225 -3.13 -1.21 10.81
CA GLU A 225 -2.90 -2.32 9.88
C GLU A 225 -4.13 -3.22 9.73
N GLU A 226 -4.78 -3.54 10.84
CA GLU A 226 -6.01 -4.33 10.84
C GLU A 226 -7.14 -3.60 10.09
N CYS A 227 -7.30 -2.30 10.30
CA CYS A 227 -8.28 -1.49 9.58
C CYS A 227 -8.04 -1.51 8.07
N LEU A 228 -6.80 -1.30 7.63
CA LEU A 228 -6.43 -1.37 6.21
C LEU A 228 -6.71 -2.75 5.60
N LYS A 229 -6.45 -3.82 6.36
CA LYS A 229 -6.78 -5.19 5.94
C LYS A 229 -8.29 -5.37 5.80
N LYS A 230 -9.07 -4.96 6.81
CA LYS A 230 -10.53 -5.06 6.79
C LYS A 230 -11.15 -4.28 5.63
N GLU A 231 -10.67 -3.08 5.33
CA GLU A 231 -11.15 -2.31 4.16
C GLU A 231 -10.81 -2.98 2.83
N ARG A 232 -9.60 -3.55 2.67
CA ARG A 232 -9.28 -4.35 1.48
C ARG A 232 -10.20 -5.56 1.34
N ASP A 233 -10.46 -6.25 2.45
CA ASP A 233 -11.36 -7.38 2.47
C ASP A 233 -12.77 -6.92 2.03
N ARG A 234 -13.30 -5.81 2.55
CA ARG A 234 -14.59 -5.23 2.10
C ARG A 234 -14.64 -5.00 0.60
N VAL A 235 -13.57 -4.43 0.05
CA VAL A 235 -13.48 -4.21 -1.40
C VAL A 235 -13.58 -5.52 -2.16
N SER A 236 -12.80 -6.54 -1.76
CA SER A 236 -12.82 -7.84 -2.44
C SER A 236 -14.17 -8.58 -2.35
N HIS A 237 -14.96 -8.34 -1.29
CA HIS A 237 -16.23 -9.01 -1.09
C HIS A 237 -17.38 -8.37 -1.88
N TYR A 238 -17.52 -7.03 -1.81
CA TYR A 238 -18.72 -6.37 -2.33
C TYR A 238 -18.52 -5.00 -3.00
N LEU A 239 -17.38 -4.31 -2.87
CA LEU A 239 -17.14 -3.06 -3.61
C LEU A 239 -16.51 -3.36 -4.99
N HIS A 240 -16.52 -2.37 -5.88
CA HIS A 240 -15.80 -2.49 -7.14
C HIS A 240 -14.28 -2.36 -6.92
N SER A 241 -13.48 -3.10 -7.70
CA SER A 241 -12.02 -3.14 -7.53
C SER A 241 -11.32 -1.80 -7.78
N SER A 242 -11.94 -0.91 -8.57
CA SER A 242 -11.44 0.47 -8.77
C SER A 242 -11.37 1.28 -7.48
N SER A 243 -12.15 0.91 -6.46
CA SER A 243 -12.17 1.59 -5.16
C SER A 243 -11.00 1.21 -4.25
N GLU A 244 -10.28 0.11 -4.51
CA GLU A 244 -9.28 -0.42 -3.57
C GLU A 244 -8.20 0.61 -3.25
N THR A 245 -7.61 1.21 -4.28
CA THR A 245 -6.53 2.19 -4.14
C THR A 245 -7.03 3.46 -3.45
N LYS A 246 -8.14 4.03 -3.94
CA LYS A 246 -8.72 5.28 -3.40
C LYS A 246 -9.11 5.14 -1.93
N LEU A 247 -9.73 4.00 -1.56
CA LEU A 247 -10.12 3.69 -0.19
C LEU A 247 -8.90 3.49 0.70
N SER A 248 -7.92 2.70 0.25
CA SER A 248 -6.68 2.45 1.01
C SER A 248 -5.92 3.74 1.28
N GLU A 249 -5.76 4.61 0.28
CA GLU A 249 -5.10 5.91 0.43
C GLU A 249 -5.85 6.82 1.39
N LYS A 250 -7.20 6.85 1.32
CA LYS A 250 -8.01 7.66 2.24
C LYS A 250 -7.84 7.20 3.68
N VAL A 251 -7.89 5.89 3.94
CA VAL A 251 -7.70 5.32 5.29
C VAL A 251 -6.28 5.56 5.79
N GLN A 252 -5.27 5.36 4.95
CA GLN A 252 -3.87 5.67 5.29
C GLN A 252 -3.67 7.15 5.62
N HIS A 253 -4.29 8.04 4.88
CA HIS A 253 -4.20 9.48 5.14
C HIS A 253 -4.73 9.82 6.54
N GLU A 254 -5.97 9.42 6.85
CA GLU A 254 -6.58 9.74 8.14
C GLU A 254 -5.86 9.08 9.32
N LEU A 255 -5.43 7.82 9.18
CA LEU A 255 -4.80 7.07 10.28
C LEU A 255 -3.31 7.40 10.45
N LEU A 256 -2.54 7.53 9.37
CA LEU A 256 -1.07 7.52 9.44
C LEU A 256 -0.43 8.85 9.05
N VAL A 257 -1.02 9.60 8.11
CA VAL A 257 -0.45 10.87 7.62
C VAL A 257 -0.79 12.01 8.56
N VAL A 258 -2.07 12.17 8.92
CA VAL A 258 -2.55 13.27 9.78
C VAL A 258 -1.85 13.27 11.13
N TYR A 259 -1.61 12.09 11.71
CA TYR A 259 -1.01 11.93 13.04
C TYR A 259 0.47 11.52 13.02
N ALA A 260 1.14 11.55 11.85
CA ALA A 260 2.49 11.02 11.69
C ALA A 260 3.48 11.53 12.74
N SER A 261 3.67 12.84 12.85
CA SER A 261 4.64 13.43 13.79
C SER A 261 4.30 13.06 15.24
N ARG A 262 3.02 13.20 15.62
CA ARG A 262 2.56 12.95 17.00
C ARG A 262 2.70 11.46 17.39
N LEU A 263 2.48 10.55 16.45
CA LEU A 263 2.62 9.10 16.65
C LEU A 263 4.09 8.68 16.73
N LEU A 264 4.93 9.20 15.82
CA LEU A 264 6.35 8.84 15.72
C LEU A 264 7.19 9.45 16.84
N GLU A 265 6.83 10.62 17.35
CA GLU A 265 7.56 11.35 18.39
C GLU A 265 7.01 11.12 19.81
N LYS A 266 6.05 10.21 19.97
CA LYS A 266 5.45 9.90 21.28
C LYS A 266 6.53 9.47 22.28
N GLU A 267 6.60 10.13 23.43
CA GLU A 267 7.77 10.10 24.33
C GLU A 267 8.21 8.70 24.79
N HIS A 268 7.26 7.82 25.10
CA HIS A 268 7.55 6.49 25.67
C HIS A 268 7.26 5.31 24.73
N SER A 269 6.68 5.56 23.57
CA SER A 269 6.30 4.49 22.64
C SER A 269 6.65 4.77 21.18
N GLY A 270 7.01 6.01 20.85
CA GLY A 270 7.33 6.43 19.48
C GLY A 270 8.61 5.77 18.94
N CYS A 271 9.00 6.15 17.73
CA CYS A 271 10.11 5.52 16.99
C CYS A 271 11.42 5.47 17.80
N ARG A 272 11.74 6.53 18.57
CA ARG A 272 12.92 6.56 19.45
C ARG A 272 12.85 5.51 20.57
N ALA A 273 11.69 5.33 21.17
CA ALA A 273 11.50 4.32 22.22
C ALA A 273 11.62 2.91 21.64
N LEU A 274 11.05 2.67 20.46
CA LEU A 274 11.16 1.37 19.78
C LEU A 274 12.60 1.01 19.40
N LEU A 275 13.39 1.99 18.98
CA LEU A 275 14.82 1.79 18.68
C LEU A 275 15.65 1.52 19.95
N ARG A 276 15.35 2.24 21.05
CA ARG A 276 16.01 2.07 22.34
C ARG A 276 15.71 0.71 22.97
N ASP A 277 14.46 0.27 22.89
CA ASP A 277 13.95 -0.94 23.57
C ASP A 277 13.97 -2.18 22.65
N ASP A 278 14.68 -2.10 21.52
CA ASP A 278 14.94 -3.18 20.55
C ASP A 278 13.66 -3.88 20.03
N LYS A 279 12.62 -3.09 19.75
CA LYS A 279 11.31 -3.56 19.26
C LYS A 279 11.30 -3.79 17.75
N VAL A 280 12.06 -4.80 17.29
CA VAL A 280 12.28 -5.15 15.87
C VAL A 280 10.98 -5.30 15.06
N GLU A 281 10.00 -6.05 15.56
CA GLU A 281 8.73 -6.29 14.86
C GLU A 281 7.90 -5.00 14.70
N ASP A 282 7.91 -4.13 15.71
CA ASP A 282 7.16 -2.88 15.68
C ASP A 282 7.82 -1.87 14.72
N LEU A 283 9.15 -1.85 14.65
CA LEU A 283 9.92 -1.07 13.67
C LEU A 283 9.66 -1.57 12.24
N SER A 284 9.60 -2.88 12.04
CA SER A 284 9.28 -3.49 10.75
C SER A 284 7.85 -3.15 10.31
N ARG A 285 6.89 -3.15 11.25
CA ARG A 285 5.51 -2.72 10.99
C ARG A 285 5.44 -1.24 10.63
N MET A 286 6.16 -0.39 11.37
CA MET A 286 6.27 1.03 11.07
C MET A 286 6.75 1.25 9.64
N TYR A 287 7.80 0.55 9.21
CA TYR A 287 8.28 0.61 7.83
C TYR A 287 7.22 0.15 6.83
N ARG A 288 6.57 -0.99 7.04
CA ARG A 288 5.54 -1.53 6.14
C ARG A 288 4.34 -0.59 5.96
N LEU A 289 3.97 0.15 7.00
CA LEU A 289 2.88 1.12 6.96
C LEU A 289 3.28 2.40 6.22
N TYR A 290 4.46 2.95 6.53
CA TYR A 290 4.91 4.22 5.96
C TYR A 290 5.56 4.11 4.57
N CYS A 291 6.05 2.94 4.16
CA CYS A 291 6.67 2.76 2.84
C CYS A 291 5.67 2.87 1.68
N LYS A 292 4.38 2.63 1.95
CA LYS A 292 3.29 2.75 0.98
C LYS A 292 2.82 4.19 0.80
N ILE A 293 3.23 5.10 1.69
CA ILE A 293 2.81 6.48 1.71
C ILE A 293 3.86 7.33 1.00
N PRO A 294 3.49 8.20 0.05
CA PRO A 294 4.41 9.13 -0.58
C PRO A 294 5.14 9.98 0.47
N LYS A 295 6.48 9.90 0.51
CA LYS A 295 7.34 10.57 1.50
C LYS A 295 7.05 10.18 2.97
N GLY A 296 6.34 9.09 3.21
CA GLY A 296 6.00 8.62 4.57
C GLY A 296 7.22 8.18 5.38
N LEU A 297 8.28 7.71 4.72
CA LEU A 297 9.51 7.24 5.38
C LEU A 297 10.45 8.38 5.79
N ASP A 298 10.33 9.57 5.22
CA ASP A 298 11.20 10.73 5.52
C ASP A 298 11.25 11.08 7.02
N PRO A 299 10.11 11.22 7.73
CA PRO A 299 10.12 11.47 9.17
C PRO A 299 10.72 10.32 9.97
N VAL A 300 10.44 9.06 9.58
CA VAL A 300 10.98 7.87 10.26
C VAL A 300 12.50 7.81 10.13
N ALA A 301 13.02 8.03 8.92
CA ALA A 301 14.46 8.05 8.66
C ALA A 301 15.17 9.22 9.35
N ASN A 302 14.51 10.38 9.47
CA ASN A 302 15.05 11.51 10.22
C ASN A 302 15.14 11.20 11.73
N ILE A 303 14.11 10.60 12.32
CA ILE A 303 14.15 10.18 13.74
C ILE A 303 15.24 9.12 13.96
N PHE A 304 15.33 8.14 13.05
CA PHE A 304 16.38 7.12 13.06
C PHE A 304 17.78 7.75 13.05
N LYS A 305 18.05 8.68 12.11
CA LYS A 305 19.31 9.43 12.06
C LYS A 305 19.60 10.13 13.38
N GLN A 306 18.65 10.91 13.88
CA GLN A 306 18.85 11.69 15.10
C GLN A 306 19.08 10.82 16.33
N HIS A 307 18.44 9.65 16.42
CA HIS A 307 18.65 8.70 17.51
C HIS A 307 20.06 8.13 17.49
N ILE A 308 20.54 7.66 16.33
CA ILE A 308 21.90 7.15 16.16
C ILE A 308 22.93 8.23 16.46
N THR A 309 22.72 9.45 15.97
CA THR A 309 23.61 10.58 16.26
C THR A 309 23.66 10.89 17.75
N ALA A 310 22.53 10.81 18.46
CA ALA A 310 22.49 11.03 19.91
C ALA A 310 23.25 9.93 20.67
N GLU A 311 23.07 8.66 20.32
CA GLU A 311 23.80 7.55 20.95
C GLU A 311 25.30 7.62 20.66
N GLY A 312 25.69 7.87 19.41
CA GLY A 312 27.10 8.03 19.03
C GLY A 312 27.78 9.20 19.74
N ASN A 313 27.08 10.33 19.88
CA ASN A 313 27.60 11.48 20.65
C ASN A 313 27.73 11.16 22.14
N ALA A 314 26.79 10.41 22.72
CA ALA A 314 26.87 10.01 24.12
C ALA A 314 28.08 9.10 24.38
N LEU A 315 28.41 8.20 23.44
CA LEU A 315 29.61 7.38 23.52
C LEU A 315 30.89 8.21 23.51
N VAL A 316 30.97 9.22 22.63
CA VAL A 316 32.11 10.14 22.57
C VAL A 316 32.24 10.93 23.87
N GLN A 317 31.14 11.51 24.36
CA GLN A 317 31.13 12.30 25.59
C GLN A 317 31.56 11.49 26.82
N GLN A 318 31.09 10.25 26.96
CA GLN A 318 31.47 9.36 28.06
C GLN A 318 33.00 9.17 28.17
N VAL A 319 33.69 9.15 27.02
CA VAL A 319 35.14 8.98 26.98
C VAL A 319 35.86 10.29 27.32
N GLU A 320 35.35 11.42 26.85
CA GLU A 320 35.90 12.75 27.19
C GLU A 320 35.77 13.07 28.69
N ASP A 321 34.64 12.72 29.29
CA ASP A 321 34.39 12.92 30.72
C ASP A 321 35.30 12.02 31.57
N ALA A 322 35.49 10.76 31.14
CA ALA A 322 36.37 9.80 31.80
C ALA A 322 37.86 10.20 31.70
N ALA A 323 38.27 10.78 30.58
CA ALA A 323 39.63 11.29 30.38
C ALA A 323 39.92 12.55 31.22
N SER A 324 38.90 13.39 31.44
CA SER A 324 39.02 14.61 32.25
C SER A 324 39.08 14.32 33.76
N SER A 325 38.58 13.16 34.20
CA SER A 325 38.49 12.77 35.62
C SER A 325 39.59 11.80 36.09
N GLN A 326 40.33 11.14 35.19
CA GLN A 326 41.49 10.31 35.55
C GLN A 326 42.83 10.91 35.08
N ALA A 327 43.69 11.22 36.05
CA ALA A 327 45.10 11.53 35.81
C ALA A 327 45.87 10.29 35.30
N SER A 328 46.10 10.28 33.98
CA SER A 328 47.36 9.92 33.31
C SER A 328 47.91 8.47 33.28
N SER A 329 47.12 7.40 33.44
CA SER A 329 47.68 6.03 33.23
C SER A 329 46.92 5.04 32.33
N SER A 330 45.73 5.36 31.81
CA SER A 330 44.95 4.40 30.99
C SER A 330 44.22 4.98 29.77
N SER A 331 44.66 6.13 29.22
CA SER A 331 44.00 6.78 28.06
C SER A 331 43.82 5.84 26.86
N GLY A 332 44.86 5.07 26.52
CA GLY A 332 44.81 4.14 25.40
C GLY A 332 43.78 3.01 25.57
N ALA A 333 43.43 2.60 26.79
CA ALA A 333 42.45 1.53 27.02
C ALA A 333 41.01 2.04 26.79
N GLN A 334 40.70 3.28 27.19
CA GLN A 334 39.38 3.89 27.00
C GLN A 334 39.10 4.16 25.51
N GLU A 335 40.12 4.57 24.76
CA GLU A 335 40.06 4.72 23.30
C GLU A 335 39.74 3.40 22.58
N GLN A 336 40.28 2.27 23.04
CA GLN A 336 39.94 0.95 22.46
C GLN A 336 38.48 0.56 22.73
N VAL A 337 37.99 0.85 23.94
CA VAL A 337 36.60 0.59 24.31
C VAL A 337 35.66 1.43 23.47
N LEU A 338 36.00 2.68 23.17
CA LEU A 338 35.21 3.55 22.29
C LEU A 338 35.02 2.95 20.90
N ILE A 339 36.12 2.55 20.24
CA ILE A 339 36.04 1.99 18.89
C ILE A 339 35.19 0.72 18.85
N ARG A 340 35.27 -0.15 19.87
CA ARG A 340 34.41 -1.33 19.98
C ARG A 340 32.94 -0.97 20.10
N LYS A 341 32.61 -0.02 20.98
CA LYS A 341 31.22 0.45 21.13
C LYS A 341 30.70 1.07 19.83
N ILE A 342 31.55 1.77 19.07
CA ILE A 342 31.17 2.31 17.75
C ILE A 342 30.92 1.19 16.73
N ILE A 343 31.75 0.13 16.74
CA ILE A 343 31.56 -1.06 15.89
C ILE A 343 30.25 -1.76 16.25
N GLU A 344 29.98 -2.01 17.53
CA GLU A 344 28.74 -2.63 18.02
C GLU A 344 27.51 -1.80 17.66
N LEU A 345 27.61 -0.47 17.79
CA LEU A 345 26.57 0.47 17.39
C LEU A 345 26.28 0.37 15.88
N HIS A 346 27.33 0.28 15.07
CA HIS A 346 27.22 0.13 13.62
C HIS A 346 26.51 -1.17 13.25
N ASP A 347 26.97 -2.30 13.79
CA ASP A 347 26.38 -3.61 13.55
C ASP A 347 24.89 -3.63 13.93
N LYS A 348 24.54 -3.08 15.11
CA LYS A 348 23.15 -2.97 15.58
C LYS A 348 22.26 -2.23 14.59
N TYR A 349 22.63 -1.02 14.22
CA TYR A 349 21.79 -0.20 13.33
C TYR A 349 21.83 -0.68 11.88
N MET A 350 22.92 -1.29 11.45
CA MET A 350 23.00 -1.92 10.14
C MET A 350 22.04 -3.10 10.05
N ALA A 351 21.91 -3.92 11.10
CA ALA A 351 20.90 -4.97 11.18
C ALA A 351 19.47 -4.41 11.10
N TYR A 352 19.18 -3.25 11.71
CA TYR A 352 17.87 -2.60 11.53
C TYR A 352 17.65 -2.13 10.08
N VAL A 353 18.67 -1.63 9.40
CA VAL A 353 18.57 -1.27 7.98
C VAL A 353 18.28 -2.48 7.11
N THR A 354 18.95 -3.61 7.35
CA THR A 354 18.76 -4.84 6.56
C THR A 354 17.43 -5.51 6.85
N ASP A 355 17.13 -5.72 8.13
CA ASP A 355 16.10 -6.66 8.58
C ASP A 355 14.75 -5.95 8.79
N CYS A 356 14.75 -4.79 9.45
CA CYS A 356 13.52 -4.03 9.71
C CYS A 356 13.11 -3.16 8.52
N PHE A 357 14.08 -2.52 7.86
CA PHE A 357 13.85 -1.53 6.82
C PHE A 357 14.13 -2.05 5.40
N GLN A 358 14.27 -3.37 5.23
CA GLN A 358 14.35 -4.07 3.95
C GLN A 358 15.43 -3.50 3.00
N ASN A 359 16.59 -3.12 3.53
CA ASN A 359 17.70 -2.51 2.77
C ASN A 359 17.31 -1.20 2.05
N HIS A 360 16.33 -0.46 2.57
CA HIS A 360 15.87 0.76 1.92
C HIS A 360 16.94 1.87 1.94
N THR A 361 17.22 2.45 0.77
CA THR A 361 18.34 3.38 0.54
C THR A 361 18.29 4.63 1.43
N LEU A 362 17.09 5.10 1.78
CA LEU A 362 16.89 6.22 2.70
C LEU A 362 17.50 5.95 4.08
N PHE A 363 17.38 4.72 4.59
CA PHE A 363 17.91 4.36 5.90
C PHE A 363 19.42 4.09 5.87
N HIS A 364 19.96 3.57 4.76
CA HIS A 364 21.41 3.56 4.53
C HIS A 364 22.00 4.97 4.53
N LYS A 365 21.34 5.92 3.85
CA LYS A 365 21.75 7.33 3.84
C LYS A 365 21.66 7.93 5.24
N ALA A 366 20.56 7.70 5.96
CA ALA A 366 20.38 8.18 7.33
C ALA A 366 21.46 7.63 8.29
N LEU A 367 21.77 6.34 8.21
CA LEU A 367 22.85 5.70 8.97
C LEU A 367 24.21 6.33 8.65
N LYS A 368 24.51 6.51 7.36
CA LYS A 368 25.76 7.13 6.91
C LYS A 368 25.91 8.55 7.44
N GLU A 369 24.91 9.39 7.22
CA GLU A 369 24.90 10.76 7.73
C GLU A 369 25.03 10.81 9.26
N ALA A 370 24.38 9.88 9.99
CA ALA A 370 24.47 9.82 11.44
C ALA A 370 25.91 9.54 11.92
N PHE A 371 26.58 8.54 11.31
CA PHE A 371 27.96 8.17 11.64
C PHE A 371 28.96 9.26 11.26
N GLU A 372 28.77 9.93 10.11
CA GLU A 372 29.61 11.06 9.69
C GLU A 372 29.61 12.20 10.72
N VAL A 373 28.53 12.39 11.49
CA VAL A 373 28.46 13.47 12.50
C VAL A 373 29.40 13.21 13.69
N PHE A 374 29.41 12.01 14.27
CA PHE A 374 30.19 11.74 15.49
C PHE A 374 31.55 11.10 15.19
N CYS A 375 31.71 10.35 14.10
CA CYS A 375 33.00 9.80 13.70
C CYS A 375 33.99 10.87 13.22
N ASN A 376 33.55 12.08 12.88
CA ASN A 376 34.46 13.17 12.49
C ASN A 376 34.70 14.19 13.62
N LYS A 377 34.29 13.89 14.85
CA LYS A 377 34.66 14.68 16.03
C LYS A 377 36.04 14.27 16.55
N THR A 378 36.78 15.23 17.06
CA THR A 378 38.01 14.96 17.82
C THR A 378 37.62 14.49 19.21
N VAL A 379 38.21 13.38 19.67
CA VAL A 379 37.97 12.82 21.01
C VAL A 379 39.28 12.93 21.78
N THR A 380 39.26 13.63 22.92
CA THR A 380 40.44 13.81 23.80
C THR A 380 41.70 14.30 23.07
N GLY A 381 41.53 15.14 22.04
CA GLY A 381 42.62 15.67 21.21
C GLY A 381 43.09 14.75 20.07
N SER A 382 42.60 13.52 19.99
CA SER A 382 42.88 12.56 18.90
C SER A 382 41.77 12.59 17.85
N SER A 383 42.14 12.49 16.57
CA SER A 383 41.14 12.30 15.51
C SER A 383 40.68 10.85 15.46
N SER A 384 39.46 10.58 15.00
CA SER A 384 38.98 9.20 14.80
C SER A 384 39.88 8.40 13.84
N ALA A 385 40.52 9.08 12.88
CA ALA A 385 41.53 8.49 12.02
C ALA A 385 42.73 7.95 12.82
N GLU A 386 43.23 8.70 13.81
CA GLU A 386 44.29 8.23 14.70
C GLU A 386 43.82 7.10 15.63
N LEU A 387 42.61 7.21 16.17
CA LEU A 387 42.02 6.22 17.07
C LEU A 387 41.85 4.86 16.38
N LEU A 388 41.28 4.84 15.16
CA LEU A 388 41.15 3.62 14.37
C LEU A 388 42.52 3.04 14.00
N ALA A 389 43.48 3.86 13.59
CA ALA A 389 44.83 3.38 13.26
C ALA A 389 45.52 2.76 14.50
N THR A 390 45.31 3.36 15.67
CA THR A 390 45.80 2.85 16.96
C THR A 390 45.09 1.55 17.38
N PHE A 391 43.78 1.46 17.13
CA PHE A 391 43.00 0.25 17.37
C PHE A 391 43.51 -0.93 16.54
N CYS A 392 43.71 -0.75 15.23
CA CYS A 392 44.31 -1.79 14.39
C CYS A 392 45.71 -2.19 14.86
N ASP A 393 46.56 -1.23 15.25
CA ASP A 393 47.90 -1.52 15.77
C ASP A 393 47.89 -2.34 17.06
N ASN A 394 46.93 -2.10 17.95
CA ASN A 394 46.79 -2.86 19.18
C ASN A 394 46.33 -4.30 18.97
N ILE A 395 45.50 -4.54 17.96
CA ILE A 395 45.03 -5.89 17.58
C ILE A 395 46.12 -6.66 16.84
N LEU A 396 46.88 -5.99 15.95
CA LEU A 396 47.85 -6.65 15.08
C LEU A 396 49.23 -6.85 15.71
N LYS A 397 49.52 -6.26 16.88
CA LYS A 397 50.84 -6.37 17.54
C LYS A 397 50.97 -7.62 18.43
N LYS A 398 52.17 -8.21 18.48
CA LYS A 398 52.58 -9.24 19.45
C LYS A 398 52.39 -8.71 20.87
N GLY A 399 51.70 -9.47 21.72
CA GLY A 399 51.37 -9.04 23.07
C GLY A 399 50.36 -7.88 23.10
N GLY A 400 49.50 -7.80 22.08
CA GLY A 400 48.33 -6.90 22.05
C GLY A 400 47.47 -7.02 23.31
N SER A 401 46.67 -5.99 23.58
CA SER A 401 45.85 -5.90 24.79
C SER A 401 44.75 -6.97 24.85
N GLU A 402 44.44 -7.62 23.73
CA GLU A 402 43.46 -8.70 23.65
C GLU A 402 44.01 -9.93 22.95
N LYS A 403 43.71 -11.10 23.51
CA LYS A 403 43.90 -12.39 22.86
C LYS A 403 42.62 -12.76 22.11
N LEU A 404 42.48 -12.28 20.88
CA LEU A 404 41.41 -12.66 19.96
C LEU A 404 41.82 -13.89 19.14
N SER A 405 40.85 -14.66 18.63
CA SER A 405 41.11 -15.69 17.62
C SER A 405 41.38 -15.06 16.26
N ASP A 406 41.99 -15.80 15.33
CA ASP A 406 42.28 -15.28 13.99
C ASP A 406 41.00 -14.88 13.24
N GLU A 407 39.90 -15.59 13.44
CA GLU A 407 38.59 -15.28 12.84
C GLU A 407 38.02 -13.98 13.41
N ALA A 408 38.09 -13.78 14.73
CA ALA A 408 37.61 -12.56 15.38
C ALA A 408 38.43 -11.32 14.98
N ILE A 409 39.74 -11.49 14.77
CA ILE A 409 40.60 -10.43 14.23
C ILE A 409 40.13 -10.05 12.84
N GLU A 410 39.97 -11.01 11.94
CA GLU A 410 39.56 -10.78 10.56
C GLU A 410 38.20 -10.06 10.47
N GLU A 411 37.22 -10.50 11.26
CA GLU A 411 35.91 -9.85 11.36
C GLU A 411 36.03 -8.40 11.86
N THR A 412 36.84 -8.17 12.89
CA THR A 412 37.07 -6.84 13.47
C THR A 412 37.72 -5.90 12.46
N LEU A 413 38.71 -6.40 11.69
CA LEU A 413 39.38 -5.63 10.64
C LEU A 413 38.42 -5.22 9.53
N GLU A 414 37.52 -6.12 9.12
CA GLU A 414 36.45 -5.82 8.16
C GLU A 414 35.54 -4.69 8.67
N LYS A 415 35.13 -4.73 9.94
CA LYS A 415 34.29 -3.71 10.57
C LYS A 415 34.99 -2.35 10.67
N VAL A 416 36.28 -2.33 11.03
CA VAL A 416 37.07 -1.08 11.02
C VAL A 416 37.15 -0.47 9.62
N VAL A 417 37.38 -1.31 8.62
CA VAL A 417 37.45 -0.87 7.22
C VAL A 417 36.12 -0.30 6.74
N LYS A 418 34.98 -0.87 7.16
CA LYS A 418 33.66 -0.28 6.94
C LYS A 418 33.49 1.07 7.63
N LEU A 419 33.97 1.23 8.87
CA LEU A 419 33.89 2.50 9.59
C LEU A 419 34.69 3.63 8.93
N LEU A 420 35.79 3.31 8.22
CA LEU A 420 36.55 4.30 7.45
C LEU A 420 35.71 4.97 6.35
N ALA A 421 34.62 4.34 5.91
CA ALA A 421 33.71 4.96 4.94
C ALA A 421 33.02 6.22 5.49
N TYR A 422 32.92 6.38 6.82
CA TYR A 422 32.27 7.51 7.50
C TYR A 422 33.25 8.62 7.91
N ILE A 423 34.55 8.43 7.73
CA ILE A 423 35.57 9.41 8.11
C ILE A 423 35.97 10.25 6.90
N SER A 424 36.05 11.58 7.10
CA SER A 424 36.48 12.54 6.09
C SER A 424 37.99 12.49 5.87
N ASP A 425 38.79 12.45 6.94
CA ASP A 425 40.25 12.51 6.90
C ASP A 425 40.91 11.15 6.66
N LYS A 426 40.55 10.45 5.58
CA LYS A 426 41.08 9.12 5.26
C LYS A 426 42.60 9.13 5.04
N ASP A 427 43.14 10.21 4.47
CA ASP A 427 44.58 10.39 4.26
C ASP A 427 45.34 10.45 5.59
N LEU A 428 44.72 11.06 6.61
CA LEU A 428 45.29 11.13 7.95
C LEU A 428 45.34 9.72 8.58
N PHE A 429 44.30 8.90 8.38
CA PHE A 429 44.33 7.49 8.79
C PHE A 429 45.47 6.75 8.10
N ALA A 430 45.62 6.91 6.78
CA ALA A 430 46.69 6.25 6.03
C ALA A 430 48.08 6.59 6.58
N GLU A 431 48.34 7.85 6.90
CA GLU A 431 49.61 8.29 7.47
C GLU A 431 49.87 7.72 8.88
N PHE A 432 48.88 7.76 9.77
CA PHE A 432 49.01 7.15 11.09
C PHE A 432 49.20 5.63 11.01
N TYR A 433 48.40 4.96 10.18
CA TYR A 433 48.48 3.51 9.98
C TYR A 433 49.83 3.12 9.39
N ARG A 434 50.30 3.81 8.34
CA ARG A 434 51.62 3.60 7.72
C ARG A 434 52.76 3.72 8.73
N LYS A 435 52.73 4.74 9.59
CA LYS A 435 53.74 4.93 10.64
C LYS A 435 53.74 3.78 11.67
N LYS A 436 52.56 3.30 12.05
CA LYS A 436 52.41 2.17 12.99
C LYS A 436 52.82 0.84 12.36
N LEU A 437 52.38 0.57 11.13
CA LEU A 437 52.81 -0.57 10.33
C LEU A 437 54.34 -0.62 10.20
N ALA A 438 54.99 0.51 9.86
CA ALA A 438 56.45 0.60 9.75
C ALA A 438 57.14 0.12 11.04
N ARG A 439 56.64 0.54 12.20
CA ARG A 439 57.19 0.14 13.50
C ARG A 439 56.97 -1.35 13.77
N ARG A 440 55.77 -1.88 13.52
CA ARG A 440 55.49 -3.31 13.72
C ARG A 440 56.40 -4.19 12.87
N LEU A 441 56.57 -3.79 11.62
CA LEU A 441 57.41 -4.43 10.63
C LEU A 441 58.92 -4.36 10.96
N LEU A 442 59.45 -3.18 11.34
CA LEU A 442 60.87 -3.00 11.65
C LEU A 442 61.31 -3.68 12.96
N PHE A 443 60.42 -3.73 13.96
CA PHE A 443 60.73 -4.30 15.28
C PHE A 443 60.23 -5.73 15.46
N ASP A 444 59.80 -6.40 14.39
CA ASP A 444 59.21 -7.75 14.38
C ASP A 444 58.11 -7.93 15.45
N ARG A 445 57.28 -6.89 15.59
CA ARG A 445 56.15 -6.84 16.54
C ARG A 445 54.81 -7.20 15.89
N SER A 446 54.74 -7.57 14.62
CA SER A 446 53.50 -8.07 14.00
C SER A 446 53.16 -9.48 14.54
N ALA A 447 51.93 -9.70 14.98
CA ALA A 447 51.49 -10.98 15.53
C ALA A 447 51.37 -12.06 14.45
N ASN A 448 50.83 -11.70 13.29
CA ASN A 448 50.61 -12.59 12.15
C ASN A 448 50.76 -11.79 10.84
N ASP A 449 51.66 -12.22 9.96
CA ASP A 449 51.95 -11.55 8.69
C ASP A 449 50.76 -11.65 7.69
N ASP A 450 49.91 -12.66 7.82
CA ASP A 450 48.73 -12.82 6.96
C ASP A 450 47.65 -11.79 7.29
N HIS A 451 47.46 -11.47 8.58
CA HIS A 451 46.55 -10.39 9.01
C HIS A 451 46.99 -9.02 8.50
N GLU A 452 48.30 -8.76 8.45
CA GLU A 452 48.86 -7.52 7.89
C GLU A 452 48.58 -7.41 6.38
N ARG A 453 48.65 -8.51 5.63
CA ARG A 453 48.26 -8.54 4.21
C ARG A 453 46.75 -8.40 4.02
N SER A 454 45.99 -9.04 4.91
CA SER A 454 44.53 -9.07 4.86
C SER A 454 43.94 -7.67 5.01
N ILE A 455 44.35 -6.90 6.03
CA ILE A 455 43.85 -5.53 6.22
C ILE A 455 44.23 -4.60 5.07
N LEU A 456 45.44 -4.73 4.50
CA LEU A 456 45.82 -3.94 3.32
C LEU A 456 44.96 -4.26 2.11
N THR A 457 44.60 -5.54 1.93
CA THR A 457 43.69 -5.96 0.86
C THR A 457 42.29 -5.34 1.04
N LYS A 458 41.75 -5.35 2.26
CA LYS A 458 40.46 -4.71 2.59
C LYS A 458 40.49 -3.20 2.38
N LEU A 459 41.55 -2.53 2.87
CA LEU A 459 41.75 -1.09 2.67
C LEU A 459 41.84 -0.72 1.19
N LYS A 460 42.49 -1.56 0.37
CA LYS A 460 42.57 -1.37 -1.08
C LYS A 460 41.20 -1.50 -1.75
N GLN A 461 40.36 -2.43 -1.31
CA GLN A 461 39.01 -2.60 -1.84
C GLN A 461 38.12 -1.39 -1.54
N GLN A 462 38.20 -0.83 -0.33
CA GLN A 462 37.36 0.32 0.07
C GLN A 462 37.92 1.69 -0.38
N CYS A 463 39.23 1.89 -0.31
CA CYS A 463 39.86 3.20 -0.52
C CYS A 463 40.66 3.29 -1.84
N GLY A 464 40.83 2.19 -2.57
CA GLY A 464 41.57 2.12 -3.83
C GLY A 464 43.07 1.85 -3.68
N GLY A 465 43.71 1.46 -4.78
CA GLY A 465 45.13 1.03 -4.78
C GLY A 465 46.16 2.12 -4.47
N GLN A 466 45.85 3.39 -4.78
CA GLN A 466 46.75 4.50 -4.42
C GLN A 466 46.86 4.68 -2.89
N PHE A 467 45.78 4.38 -2.17
CA PHE A 467 45.73 4.48 -0.71
C PHE A 467 46.71 3.52 -0.02
N THR A 468 46.84 2.29 -0.54
CA THR A 468 47.64 1.22 0.08
C THR A 468 49.03 1.04 -0.51
N SER A 469 49.30 1.59 -1.70
CA SER A 469 50.54 1.37 -2.49
C SER A 469 51.84 1.43 -1.66
N LYS A 470 52.02 2.48 -0.84
CA LYS A 470 53.22 2.63 0.00
C LYS A 470 53.32 1.54 1.08
N MET A 471 52.19 1.17 1.68
CA MET A 471 52.12 0.18 2.75
C MET A 471 52.33 -1.24 2.22
N GLU A 472 51.80 -1.53 1.02
CA GLU A 472 52.04 -2.80 0.29
C GLU A 472 53.54 -2.94 -0.07
N GLY A 473 54.17 -1.85 -0.51
CA GLY A 473 55.61 -1.81 -0.77
C GLY A 473 56.42 -2.19 0.47
N MET A 474 56.09 -1.60 1.63
CA MET A 474 56.78 -1.90 2.90
C MET A 474 56.69 -3.38 3.31
N VAL A 475 55.53 -4.02 3.16
CA VAL A 475 55.36 -5.46 3.46
C VAL A 475 56.14 -6.32 2.46
N THR A 476 56.16 -5.93 1.20
CA THR A 476 56.89 -6.63 0.13
C THR A 476 58.40 -6.57 0.35
N ASP A 477 58.93 -5.38 0.64
CA ASP A 477 60.37 -5.16 0.88
C ASP A 477 60.90 -5.99 2.05
N LEU A 478 60.13 -6.08 3.13
CA LEU A 478 60.49 -6.93 4.27
C LEU A 478 60.40 -8.42 3.97
N THR A 479 59.42 -8.85 3.18
CA THR A 479 59.32 -10.26 2.75
C THR A 479 60.55 -10.65 1.92
N ILE A 480 61.02 -9.75 1.05
CA ILE A 480 62.23 -9.94 0.25
C ILE A 480 63.48 -9.90 1.15
N GLY A 481 63.54 -8.97 2.11
CA GLY A 481 64.62 -8.85 3.07
C GLY A 481 64.79 -10.09 3.97
N LYS A 482 63.69 -10.64 4.50
CA LYS A 482 63.66 -11.87 5.30
C LYS A 482 64.07 -13.13 4.51
N ARG A 483 63.97 -13.11 3.17
CA ARG A 483 64.44 -14.22 2.29
C ARG A 483 65.93 -14.14 1.95
N LYS A 484 66.59 -13.00 2.20
CA LYS A 484 68.03 -12.79 1.91
C LYS A 484 69.04 -13.06 3.05
N PRO A 485 68.72 -13.50 4.30
CA PRO A 485 69.72 -13.64 5.35
C PRO A 485 70.45 -15.00 5.35
N SER A 486 70.87 -15.50 4.18
CA SER A 486 71.64 -16.76 4.08
C SER A 486 72.78 -16.73 3.04
N GLN A 487 73.22 -15.54 2.63
CA GLN A 487 74.45 -15.37 1.85
C GLN A 487 75.23 -14.20 2.39
N LEU A 488 75.82 -14.37 3.58
CA LEU A 488 77.01 -13.67 4.06
C LEU A 488 77.66 -14.53 5.14
#